data_AF-A0A432UZ73-F1
#
_entry.id   AF-A0A432UZ73-F1
#
_cell.length_a   1.000
_cell.length_b   1.000
_cell.length_c   1.000
_cell.angle_alpha   90.00
_cell.angle_beta   90.00
_cell.angle_gamma   90.00
#
_symmetry.space_group_name_H-M   'P 1'
#
loop_
_entity.id
_entity.type
_entity.pdbx_description
1 polymer ?
#
loop_
_entity_poly.entity_id
_entity_poly.type
_entity_poly.pdbx_seq_one_letter_code
_entity_poly.pdbx_strand_id
1 'polypeptide(L)'
;MCEIRTMTQTLSQIFIDWIRAGLKQPGKTQFELAKHLNIAHPQITQLLNGRRHLKIDEIPKIAAYLELDPPGFAADEREPIRGAANILSTLERIEGLKPENVAALMSVITGFLEANRARQQQPSPDDQPATAIPRRESQSSQ
;
A
#
# COMPACT_ATOMS: atom_id res chain seq x y z
N MET A 1 30.68 4.17 12.17
CA MET A 1 30.54 3.18 11.08
C MET A 1 30.03 1.80 11.56
N CYS A 2 29.22 1.70 12.63
CA CYS A 2 28.76 0.42 13.17
C CYS A 2 27.23 0.18 13.09
N GLU A 3 26.40 1.22 12.95
CA GLU A 3 24.96 1.07 13.14
C GLU A 3 24.23 0.48 11.92
N ILE A 4 24.63 0.86 10.70
CA ILE A 4 24.01 0.38 9.45
C ILE A 4 24.19 -1.13 9.26
N ARG A 5 25.33 -1.69 9.67
CA ARG A 5 25.63 -3.12 9.58
C ARG A 5 24.76 -3.93 10.55
N THR A 6 24.45 -3.39 11.73
CA THR A 6 23.59 -4.04 12.71
C THR A 6 22.13 -4.07 12.24
N MET A 7 21.61 -2.97 11.70
CA MET A 7 20.22 -2.93 11.21
C MET A 7 19.98 -3.88 10.03
N THR A 8 20.92 -3.97 9.10
CA THR A 8 20.82 -4.89 7.94
C THR A 8 20.91 -6.37 8.34
N GLN A 9 21.67 -6.68 9.40
CA GLN A 9 21.71 -8.03 9.99
C GLN A 9 20.37 -8.42 10.62
N THR A 10 19.72 -7.48 11.34
CA THR A 10 18.41 -7.71 11.98
C THR A 10 17.31 -7.98 10.95
N LEU A 11 17.25 -7.20 9.87
CA LEU A 11 16.26 -7.41 8.81
C LEU A 11 16.41 -8.80 8.18
N SER A 12 17.64 -9.22 7.88
CA SER A 12 17.91 -10.55 7.32
C SER A 12 17.42 -11.66 8.25
N GLN A 13 17.59 -11.50 9.57
CA GLN A 13 17.15 -12.48 10.56
C GLN A 13 15.62 -12.59 10.63
N ILE A 14 14.91 -11.46 10.59
CA ILE A 14 13.42 -11.42 10.57
C ILE A 14 12.87 -12.23 9.39
N PHE A 15 13.44 -12.05 8.19
CA PHE A 15 13.01 -12.81 7.03
C PHE A 15 13.35 -14.31 7.15
N ILE A 16 14.52 -14.68 7.66
CA ILE A 16 14.87 -16.10 7.86
C ILE A 16 13.91 -16.77 8.84
N ASP A 17 13.57 -16.10 9.94
CA ASP A 17 12.66 -16.65 10.95
C ASP A 17 11.22 -16.76 10.43
N TRP A 18 10.79 -15.82 9.60
CA TRP A 18 9.53 -15.93 8.85
C TRP A 18 9.51 -17.17 7.95
N ILE A 19 10.57 -17.42 7.17
CA ILE A 19 10.65 -18.61 6.32
C ILE A 19 10.60 -19.89 7.17
N ARG A 20 11.35 -19.94 8.28
CA ARG A 20 11.34 -21.08 9.20
C ARG A 20 9.96 -21.32 9.79
N ALA A 21 9.24 -20.26 10.15
CA ALA A 21 7.89 -20.36 10.69
C ALA A 21 6.92 -20.91 9.63
N GLY A 22 6.97 -20.40 8.39
CA GLY A 22 6.12 -20.91 7.31
C GLY A 22 6.40 -22.37 6.94
N LEU A 23 7.65 -22.81 7.01
CA LEU A 23 8.05 -24.21 6.76
C LEU A 23 7.61 -25.19 7.87
N LYS A 24 7.02 -24.72 8.98
CA LYS A 24 6.39 -25.60 9.97
C LYS A 24 4.98 -26.04 9.56
N GLN A 25 4.38 -25.41 8.55
CA GLN A 25 3.06 -25.78 8.06
C GLN A 25 3.09 -27.17 7.39
N PRO A 26 2.01 -27.98 7.52
CA PRO A 26 1.92 -29.27 6.84
C PRO A 26 2.13 -29.14 5.33
N GLY A 27 2.96 -30.02 4.75
CA GLY A 27 3.25 -30.03 3.31
C GLY A 27 4.24 -28.97 2.83
N LYS A 28 4.64 -28.00 3.67
CA LYS A 28 5.67 -27.00 3.31
C LYS A 28 7.05 -27.50 3.73
N THR A 29 7.84 -28.03 2.80
CA THR A 29 9.19 -28.53 3.09
C THR A 29 10.28 -27.66 2.44
N GLN A 30 11.50 -27.72 2.96
CA GLN A 30 12.67 -27.09 2.33
C GLN A 30 12.97 -27.66 0.93
N PHE A 31 12.64 -28.92 0.68
CA PHE A 31 12.84 -29.58 -0.61
C PHE A 31 11.86 -29.04 -1.65
N GLU A 32 10.57 -28.98 -1.31
CA GLU A 32 9.54 -28.44 -2.21
C GLU A 32 9.71 -26.91 -2.40
N LEU A 33 10.18 -26.18 -1.37
CA LEU A 33 10.56 -24.77 -1.54
C LEU A 33 11.72 -24.59 -2.53
N ALA A 34 12.74 -25.45 -2.47
CA ALA A 34 13.86 -25.41 -3.41
C ALA A 34 13.39 -25.63 -4.86
N LYS A 35 12.50 -26.62 -5.06
CA LYS A 35 11.86 -26.85 -6.36
C LYS A 35 11.05 -25.65 -6.83
N HIS A 36 10.24 -25.06 -5.95
CA HIS A 36 9.42 -23.89 -6.27
C HIS A 36 10.27 -22.69 -6.71
N LEU A 37 11.44 -22.52 -6.08
CA LEU A 37 12.39 -21.47 -6.42
C LEU A 37 13.33 -21.82 -7.58
N ASN A 38 13.25 -23.04 -8.12
CA ASN A 38 14.15 -23.58 -9.12
C ASN A 38 15.65 -23.45 -8.72
N ILE A 39 15.95 -23.80 -7.47
CA ILE A 39 17.31 -23.80 -6.93
C ILE A 39 17.66 -25.13 -6.27
N ALA A 40 18.96 -25.36 -6.06
CA ALA A 40 19.43 -26.56 -5.38
C ALA A 40 19.07 -26.54 -3.89
N HIS A 41 18.62 -27.67 -3.34
CA HIS A 41 18.23 -27.79 -1.93
C HIS A 41 19.30 -27.29 -0.93
N PRO A 42 20.61 -27.54 -1.12
CA PRO A 42 21.65 -26.98 -0.25
C PRO A 42 21.64 -25.44 -0.17
N GLN A 43 21.15 -24.74 -1.20
CA GLN A 43 21.05 -23.27 -1.18
C GLN A 43 19.93 -22.78 -0.25
N ILE A 44 18.88 -23.58 -0.01
CA ILE A 44 17.87 -23.31 1.02
C ILE A 44 18.48 -23.54 2.40
N THR A 45 19.20 -24.65 2.60
CA THR A 45 19.88 -24.92 3.86
C THR A 45 20.89 -23.82 4.21
N GLN A 46 21.67 -23.33 3.24
CA GLN A 46 22.60 -22.22 3.44
C GLN A 46 21.88 -20.89 3.76
N LEU A 47 20.75 -20.63 3.10
CA LEU A 47 19.91 -19.46 3.37
C LEU A 47 19.40 -19.49 4.81
N LEU A 48 18.80 -20.61 5.22
CA LEU A 48 18.25 -20.78 6.57
C LEU A 48 19.31 -20.78 7.66
N ASN A 49 20.56 -21.11 7.34
CA ASN A 49 21.69 -21.03 8.26
C ASN A 49 22.39 -19.66 8.24
N GLY A 50 21.87 -18.69 7.48
CA GLY A 50 22.45 -17.35 7.36
C GLY A 50 23.79 -17.28 6.62
N ARG A 51 24.21 -18.37 5.96
CA ARG A 51 25.43 -18.41 5.14
C ARG A 51 25.23 -17.84 3.74
N ARG A 52 23.97 -17.71 3.33
CA ARG A 52 23.55 -17.13 2.06
C ARG A 52 22.51 -16.04 2.33
N HIS A 53 22.63 -14.94 1.61
CA HIS A 53 21.66 -13.85 1.67
C HIS A 53 20.39 -14.18 0.88
N LEU A 54 19.24 -13.77 1.44
CA LEU A 54 17.97 -13.78 0.74
C LEU A 54 17.99 -12.69 -0.34
N LYS A 55 17.61 -13.05 -1.58
CA LYS A 55 17.45 -12.05 -2.63
C LYS A 55 16.04 -11.46 -2.60
N ILE A 56 15.93 -10.20 -2.99
CA ILE A 56 14.64 -9.47 -2.99
C ILE A 56 13.62 -10.14 -3.92
N ASP A 57 14.06 -10.66 -5.07
CA ASP A 57 13.21 -11.34 -6.05
C ASP A 57 12.72 -12.72 -5.60
N GLU A 58 13.29 -13.28 -4.53
CA GLU A 58 12.86 -14.54 -3.94
C GLU A 58 11.72 -14.35 -2.93
N ILE A 59 11.64 -13.18 -2.28
CA ILE A 59 10.62 -12.85 -1.26
C ILE A 59 9.19 -13.13 -1.76
N PRO A 60 8.74 -12.59 -2.92
CA PRO A 60 7.36 -12.83 -3.38
C PRO A 60 7.09 -14.29 -3.75
N LYS A 61 8.09 -15.01 -4.26
CA LYS A 61 7.97 -16.44 -4.60
C LYS A 61 7.84 -17.29 -3.34
N ILE A 62 8.63 -16.97 -2.32
CA ILE A 62 8.56 -17.63 -1.02
C ILE A 62 7.21 -17.35 -0.35
N ALA A 63 6.73 -16.10 -0.39
CA ALA A 63 5.42 -15.72 0.15
C ALA A 63 4.29 -16.50 -0.52
N ALA A 64 4.32 -16.60 -1.86
CA ALA A 64 3.35 -17.39 -2.61
C ALA A 64 3.39 -18.89 -2.24
N TYR A 65 4.59 -19.46 -2.09
CA TYR A 65 4.73 -20.86 -1.67
C TYR A 65 4.27 -21.09 -0.23
N LEU A 66 4.58 -20.18 0.69
CA LEU A 66 4.22 -20.30 2.12
C LEU A 66 2.78 -19.89 2.41
N GLU A 67 2.09 -19.29 1.43
CA GLU A 67 0.75 -18.68 1.59
C GLU A 67 0.71 -17.75 2.81
N LEU A 68 1.79 -17.00 3.00
CA LEU A 68 2.00 -16.14 4.15
C LEU A 68 2.62 -14.83 3.67
N ASP A 69 2.10 -13.72 4.17
CA ASP A 69 2.65 -12.41 3.83
C ASP A 69 4.08 -12.24 4.38
N PRO A 70 4.99 -11.63 3.60
CA PRO A 70 6.33 -11.35 4.07
C PRO A 70 6.35 -10.29 5.18
N PRO A 71 7.34 -10.30 6.08
CA PRO A 71 7.49 -9.28 7.12
C PRO A 71 7.50 -7.87 6.52
N GLY A 72 6.72 -6.96 7.09
CA GLY A 72 6.56 -5.60 6.58
C GLY A 72 5.54 -5.45 5.45
N PHE A 73 4.92 -6.54 4.98
CA PHE A 73 3.77 -6.52 4.09
C PHE A 73 2.54 -7.00 4.87
N ALA A 74 2.11 -6.26 5.89
CA ALA A 74 0.77 -6.50 6.41
C ALA A 74 -0.24 -6.21 5.28
N ALA A 75 -1.13 -7.16 4.98
CA ALA A 75 -2.10 -7.13 3.88
C ALA A 75 -3.01 -5.88 3.79
N ASP A 76 -2.92 -4.97 4.76
CA ASP A 76 -3.79 -3.80 4.94
C ASP A 76 -3.23 -2.47 4.38
N GLU A 77 -1.98 -2.43 3.88
CA GLU A 77 -1.38 -1.16 3.41
C GLU A 77 -1.70 -0.79 1.94
N ARG A 78 -2.36 -1.67 1.19
CA ARG A 78 -2.71 -1.40 -0.23
C ARG A 78 -4.11 -0.84 -0.43
N GLU A 79 -5.02 -1.05 0.52
CA GLU A 79 -6.33 -0.41 0.45
C GLU A 79 -6.25 0.99 1.07
N PRO A 80 -6.84 2.01 0.44
CA PRO A 80 -7.00 3.30 1.10
C PRO A 80 -7.71 3.09 2.43
N ILE A 81 -7.21 3.69 3.50
CA ILE A 81 -7.92 3.70 4.79
C ILE A 81 -9.28 4.39 4.56
N ARG A 82 -10.39 3.65 4.71
CA ARG A 82 -11.75 4.16 4.51
C ARG A 82 -12.48 4.28 5.85
N GLY A 83 -13.23 5.37 5.99
CA GLY A 83 -14.10 5.62 7.15
C GLY A 83 -13.37 6.26 8.34
N ALA A 84 -14.07 7.14 9.05
CA ALA A 84 -13.48 7.95 10.12
C ALA A 84 -12.90 7.12 11.28
N ALA A 85 -13.55 6.00 11.63
CA ALA A 85 -13.10 5.14 12.74
C ALA A 85 -11.73 4.50 12.45
N ASN A 86 -11.53 3.96 11.24
CA ASN A 86 -10.26 3.35 10.84
C ASN A 86 -9.14 4.39 10.74
N ILE A 87 -9.46 5.58 10.22
CA ILE A 87 -8.51 6.71 10.18
C ILE A 87 -8.07 7.08 11.60
N LEU A 88 -9.01 7.18 12.55
CA LEU A 88 -8.69 7.54 13.93
C LEU A 88 -7.81 6.48 14.61
N SER A 89 -8.14 5.19 14.50
CA SER A 89 -7.34 4.11 15.08
C SER A 89 -5.92 4.03 14.49
N THR A 90 -5.74 4.38 13.21
CA THR A 90 -4.40 4.49 12.63
C THR A 90 -3.61 5.67 13.20
N LEU A 91 -4.25 6.82 13.37
CA LEU A 91 -3.59 8.01 13.94
C LEU A 91 -3.20 7.79 15.41
N GLU A 92 -4.01 7.09 16.19
CA GLU A 92 -3.73 6.74 17.60
C GLU A 92 -2.49 5.84 17.76
N ARG A 93 -2.07 5.12 16.71
CA ARG A 93 -0.85 4.30 16.71
C ARG A 93 0.43 5.13 16.54
N ILE A 94 0.33 6.41 16.18
CA ILE A 94 1.49 7.27 15.95
C ILE A 94 2.01 7.80 17.29
N GLU A 95 3.19 7.36 17.68
CA GLU A 95 3.83 7.79 18.93
C GLU A 95 4.08 9.30 18.92
N GLY A 96 3.71 9.98 20.02
CA GLY A 96 3.85 11.43 20.16
C GLY A 96 2.77 12.27 19.47
N LEU A 97 1.81 11.65 18.77
CA LEU A 97 0.67 12.36 18.22
C LEU A 97 -0.36 12.65 19.31
N LYS A 98 -0.57 13.93 19.60
CA LYS A 98 -1.52 14.37 20.64
C LYS A 98 -2.91 14.65 20.05
N PRO A 99 -3.99 14.58 20.86
CA PRO A 99 -5.35 14.84 20.40
C PRO A 99 -5.52 16.20 19.69
N GLU A 100 -4.82 17.24 20.15
CA GLU A 100 -4.84 18.56 19.53
C GLU A 100 -4.27 18.57 18.09
N ASN A 101 -3.25 17.74 17.83
CA ASN A 101 -2.66 17.61 16.50
C ASN A 101 -3.63 16.91 15.54
N VAL A 102 -4.35 15.90 16.04
CA VAL A 102 -5.39 15.20 15.28
C VAL A 102 -6.54 16.14 14.93
N ALA A 103 -7.02 16.93 15.89
CA ALA A 103 -8.10 17.89 15.66
C ALA A 103 -7.73 18.95 14.61
N ALA A 104 -6.50 19.50 14.69
CA ALA A 104 -5.98 20.44 13.70
C ALA A 104 -5.91 19.82 12.30
N LEU A 105 -5.37 18.60 12.18
CA LEU A 105 -5.29 17.87 10.92
C LEU A 105 -6.68 17.60 10.31
N MET A 106 -7.64 17.15 11.13
CA MET A 106 -9.01 16.88 10.69
C MET A 106 -9.71 18.14 10.18
N SER A 107 -9.44 19.30 10.77
CA SER A 107 -9.99 20.58 10.33
C SER A 107 -9.47 20.97 8.94
N VAL A 108 -8.15 20.80 8.72
CA VAL A 108 -7.51 21.05 7.43
C VAL A 108 -8.04 20.11 6.35
N ILE A 109 -8.11 18.81 6.65
CA ILE A 109 -8.64 17.81 5.71
C ILE A 109 -10.09 18.12 5.34
N THR A 110 -10.94 18.46 6.32
CA THR A 110 -12.34 18.81 6.08
C THR A 110 -12.46 20.00 5.14
N GLY A 111 -11.70 21.08 5.40
CA GLY A 111 -11.68 22.25 4.52
C GLY A 111 -11.27 21.93 3.07
N PHE A 112 -10.28 21.06 2.88
CA PHE A 112 -9.89 20.60 1.53
C PHE A 112 -10.97 19.76 0.86
N LEU A 113 -11.64 18.87 1.60
CA LEU A 113 -12.72 18.04 1.04
C LEU A 113 -13.91 18.90 0.61
N GLU A 114 -14.30 19.89 1.40
CA GLU A 114 -15.35 20.85 1.06
C GLU A 114 -14.99 21.67 -0.19
N ALA A 115 -13.77 22.21 -0.24
CA ALA A 115 -13.29 22.98 -1.39
C ALA A 115 -13.25 22.12 -2.68
N ASN A 116 -12.81 20.86 -2.58
CA ASN A 116 -12.80 19.93 -3.71
C ASN A 116 -14.21 19.60 -4.19
N ARG A 117 -15.14 19.38 -3.26
CA ARG A 117 -16.55 19.12 -3.57
C ARG A 117 -17.18 20.31 -4.29
N ALA A 118 -16.93 21.54 -3.84
CA ALA A 118 -17.42 22.74 -4.50
C ALA A 118 -16.90 22.88 -5.95
N ARG A 119 -15.63 22.55 -6.19
CA ARG A 119 -15.03 22.56 -7.54
C ARG A 119 -15.60 21.49 -8.46
N GLN A 120 -15.91 20.30 -7.92
CA GLN A 120 -16.52 19.22 -8.70
C GLN A 120 -17.99 19.48 -9.06
N GLN A 121 -18.67 20.38 -8.33
CA GLN A 121 -20.07 20.73 -8.56
C GLN A 121 -20.25 21.99 -9.43
N GLN A 122 -19.16 22.69 -9.81
CA GLN A 122 -19.27 23.73 -10.81
C GLN A 122 -19.52 23.09 -12.18
N PRO A 123 -20.63 23.42 -12.85
CA PRO A 123 -20.89 22.94 -14.21
C PRO A 123 -19.77 23.45 -15.13
N SER A 124 -19.33 22.58 -16.04
CA SER A 124 -18.41 22.96 -17.10
C SER A 124 -19.00 24.17 -17.86
N PRO A 125 -18.21 25.19 -18.21
CA PRO A 125 -18.72 26.34 -18.98
C PRO A 125 -19.32 25.97 -20.35
N ASP A 126 -19.11 24.73 -20.82
CA ASP A 126 -19.72 24.20 -22.04
C ASP A 126 -21.19 23.76 -21.90
N ASP A 127 -21.75 23.70 -20.69
CA ASP A 127 -23.18 23.38 -20.45
C ASP A 127 -24.06 24.64 -20.31
N GLN A 128 -23.68 25.75 -20.96
CA GLN A 128 -24.61 26.86 -21.15
C GLN A 128 -25.66 26.47 -22.22
N PRO A 129 -26.97 26.46 -21.90
CA PRO A 129 -27.97 26.33 -22.94
C PRO A 129 -27.81 27.51 -23.90
N ALA A 130 -27.54 27.20 -25.16
CA ALA A 130 -27.31 28.17 -26.23
C ALA A 130 -28.35 29.30 -26.14
N THR A 131 -27.88 30.51 -25.84
CA THR A 131 -28.69 31.71 -25.81
C THR A 131 -29.38 31.83 -27.16
N ALA A 132 -30.70 31.62 -27.19
CA ALA A 132 -31.50 31.67 -28.40
C ALA A 132 -31.32 33.04 -29.07
N ILE A 133 -30.64 33.06 -30.21
CA ILE A 133 -30.55 34.24 -31.07
C ILE A 133 -31.96 34.49 -31.62
N PRO A 134 -32.55 35.69 -31.47
CA PRO A 134 -33.87 35.97 -32.04
C PRO A 134 -33.77 35.90 -33.56
N ARG A 135 -34.52 34.98 -34.16
CA ARG A 135 -34.69 34.83 -35.61
C ARG A 135 -35.29 36.12 -36.17
N ARG A 136 -34.47 36.92 -36.83
CA ARG A 136 -34.91 38.12 -37.56
C ARG A 136 -35.64 37.68 -38.83
N GLU A 137 -36.97 37.73 -38.82
CA GLU A 137 -37.75 37.58 -40.05
C GLU A 137 -37.57 38.84 -40.89
N SER A 138 -36.83 38.70 -42.01
CA SER A 138 -36.79 39.72 -43.05
C SER A 138 -38.16 39.77 -43.70
N GLN A 139 -38.95 40.79 -43.37
CA GLN A 139 -40.14 41.14 -44.13
C GLN A 139 -39.71 41.55 -45.54
N SER A 140 -39.95 40.67 -46.50
CA SER A 140 -40.01 41.04 -47.91
C SER A 140 -41.37 41.69 -48.14
N SER A 141 -41.38 42.97 -48.51
CA SER A 141 -42.56 43.62 -49.07
C SER A 141 -42.17 44.33 -50.36
N GLN A 142 -42.84 43.84 -51.41
CA GLN A 142 -43.29 44.46 -52.66
C GLN A 142 -42.66 45.79 -53.10
#